data_AF-A0A9E2YEJ7-F1
#
_entry.id   AF-A0A9E2YEJ7-F1
#
_cell.length_a   1.000
_cell.length_b   1.000
_cell.length_c   1.000
_cell.angle_alpha   90.00
_cell.angle_beta   90.00
_cell.angle_gamma   90.00
#
_symmetry.space_group_name_H-M   'P 1'
#
loop_
_entity.id
_entity.type
_entity.pdbx_description
1 polymer ?
#
loop_
_entity_poly.entity_id
_entity_poly.type
_entity_poly.pdbx_seq_one_letter_code
_entity_poly.pdbx_strand_id
1 'polypeptide(L)' 'MRGRLLFLASIAILSVGCSNELETGYKPQSLGASSAVRRSYYASPFTPESHAADQERDAEFQARHPRPGY' A
#
# COMPACT_ATOMS: atom_id res chain seq x y z
N MET A 1 37.07 -6.16 -10.94
CA MET A 1 36.02 -6.10 -9.88
C MET A 1 35.81 -4.71 -9.26
N ARG A 2 36.69 -3.72 -9.48
CA ARG A 2 36.55 -2.36 -8.90
C ARG A 2 35.36 -1.54 -9.43
N GLY A 3 34.97 -1.70 -10.70
CA GLY A 3 33.86 -0.94 -11.30
C GLY A 3 32.46 -1.32 -10.81
N ARG A 4 32.27 -2.59 -10.39
CA ARG A 4 30.99 -3.09 -9.85
C ARG A 4 30.66 -2.50 -8.48
N LEU A 5 31.70 -2.25 -7.68
CA LEU A 5 31.58 -1.65 -6.34
C LEU A 5 31.18 -0.17 -6.42
N LEU A 6 31.75 0.57 -7.39
CA LEU A 6 31.42 1.98 -7.63
C LEU A 6 29.98 2.17 -8.11
N PHE A 7 29.47 1.25 -8.94
CA PHE A 7 28.10 1.30 -9.45
C PHE A 7 27.03 0.96 -8.37
N LEU A 8 27.36 0.08 -7.42
CA LEU A 8 26.50 -0.20 -6.27
C LEU A 8 26.48 0.96 -5.26
N ALA A 9 27.62 1.64 -5.09
CA ALA A 9 27.72 2.80 -4.21
C ALA A 9 26.88 3.99 -4.69
N SER A 10 26.78 4.23 -6.00
CA SER A 10 25.94 5.31 -6.54
C SER A 10 24.44 5.06 -6.37
N ILE A 11 23.98 3.80 -6.38
CA ILE A 11 22.57 3.45 -6.13
C ILE A 11 22.18 3.70 -4.67
N ALA A 12 23.08 3.42 -3.72
CA ALA A 12 22.82 3.60 -2.30
C ALA A 12 22.71 5.09 -1.88
N ILE A 13 23.36 6.00 -2.59
CA ILE A 13 23.31 7.44 -2.30
C ILE A 13 21.96 8.04 -2.74
N LEU A 14 21.33 7.49 -3.79
CA LEU A 14 20.03 7.96 -4.29
C LEU A 14 18.85 7.66 -3.35
N SER A 15 19.01 6.76 -2.37
CA SER A 15 17.96 6.45 -1.40
C SER A 15 17.94 7.35 -0.16
N VAL A 16 18.93 8.24 0.03
CA VAL A 16 19.07 9.05 1.25
C VAL A 16 18.21 10.33 1.22
N GLY A 17 17.66 10.72 0.06
CA GLY A 17 16.87 11.95 -0.09
C GLY A 17 15.36 11.82 0.14
N CYS A 18 14.84 10.62 0.43
CA CYS A 18 13.41 10.40 0.59
C CYS A 18 13.03 10.46 2.08
N SER A 19 12.84 11.68 2.60
CA SER A 19 12.20 11.85 3.91
C SER A 19 10.69 11.67 3.74
N ASN A 20 10.07 10.88 4.63
CA ASN A 20 8.61 10.75 4.71
C ASN A 20 7.97 11.81 5.63
N GLU A 21 8.77 12.76 6.11
CA GLU A 21 8.31 13.86 6.97
C GLU A 21 7.72 14.99 6.12
N LEU A 22 6.57 15.49 6.54
CA LEU A 22 5.90 16.60 5.89
C LEU A 22 6.33 17.92 6.55
N GLU A 23 6.38 19.00 5.76
CA GLU A 23 6.78 20.35 6.21
C GLU A 23 5.98 20.86 7.42
N THR A 24 4.77 20.34 7.62
CA THR A 24 3.87 20.70 8.72
C THR A 24 4.10 19.90 10.00
N GLY A 25 4.99 18.89 9.99
CA GLY A 25 5.13 17.91 11.07
C GLY A 25 3.95 16.92 11.15
N TYR A 26 3.01 16.96 10.20
CA TYR A 26 1.93 15.97 10.12
C TYR A 26 2.50 14.57 9.85
N LYS A 27 2.05 13.59 10.63
CA LYS A 27 2.40 12.18 10.47
C LYS A 27 1.21 11.47 9.81
N PRO A 28 1.27 11.16 8.51
CA PRO A 28 0.18 10.47 7.83
C PRO A 28 -0.10 9.13 8.49
N GLN A 29 -1.37 8.88 8.79
CA GLN A 29 -1.80 7.55 9.21
C GLN A 29 -2.17 6.72 7.99
N SER A 30 -1.65 5.50 7.91
CA SER A 30 -2.02 4.56 6.86
C SER A 30 -3.50 4.20 6.99
N LEU A 31 -4.22 4.17 5.87
CA LEU A 31 -5.65 3.82 5.85
C LEU A 31 -5.94 2.33 6.08
N GLY A 32 -4.92 1.51 6.35
CA GLY A 32 -5.07 0.06 6.47
C GLY A 32 -5.50 -0.65 5.18
N ALA A 33 -5.49 0.03 4.04
CA ALA A 33 -5.95 -0.51 2.77
C ALA A 33 -5.02 -1.62 2.26
N SER A 34 -5.61 -2.77 1.94
CA SER A 34 -4.91 -3.89 1.33
C SER A 34 -4.36 -3.55 -0.06
N SER A 35 -3.56 -4.46 -0.64
CA SER A 35 -3.05 -4.26 -2.00
C SER A 35 -4.16 -4.25 -3.06
N ALA A 36 -5.23 -5.06 -2.90
CA ALA A 36 -6.35 -5.06 -3.82
C ALA A 36 -7.17 -3.78 -3.72
N VAL A 37 -7.47 -3.33 -2.49
CA VAL A 37 -8.18 -2.06 -2.24
C VAL A 37 -7.40 -0.87 -2.79
N ARG A 38 -6.07 -0.84 -2.64
CA ARG A 38 -5.25 0.24 -3.23
C ARG A 38 -5.30 0.27 -4.76
N ARG A 39 -5.39 -0.89 -5.42
CA ARG A 39 -5.51 -0.96 -6.88
C ARG A 39 -6.88 -0.50 -7.37
N SER A 40 -7.95 -0.80 -6.62
CA SER A 40 -9.30 -0.40 -7.03
C SER A 40 -9.53 1.10 -7.02
N TYR A 41 -8.79 1.89 -6.24
CA TYR A 41 -8.86 3.35 -6.26
C TYR A 41 -8.60 3.98 -7.63
N TYR A 42 -7.85 3.28 -8.49
CA TYR A 42 -7.51 3.72 -9.84
C TYR A 42 -8.13 2.84 -10.93
N ALA A 43 -8.92 1.84 -10.54
CA ALA A 43 -9.61 0.97 -11.47
C ALA A 43 -10.93 1.60 -11.93
N SER A 44 -11.35 1.31 -13.16
CA SER A 44 -12.71 1.64 -13.57
C SER A 44 -13.72 0.76 -12.82
N PRO A 45 -14.99 1.18 -12.72
CA PRO A 45 -16.03 0.31 -12.17
C PRO A 45 -16.13 -1.01 -12.94
N PHE A 46 -16.45 -2.10 -12.23
CA PHE A 46 -16.70 -3.44 -12.78
C PHE A 46 -15.49 -4.10 -13.49
N THR A 47 -14.27 -3.76 -13.10
CA THR A 47 -13.06 -4.48 -13.55
C THR A 47 -12.70 -5.59 -12.56
N PRO A 48 -11.83 -6.55 -12.94
CA PRO A 48 -11.36 -7.58 -12.03
C PRO A 48 -10.75 -7.01 -10.73
N GLU A 49 -10.05 -5.88 -10.82
CA GLU A 49 -9.44 -5.21 -9.68
C GLU A 49 -10.48 -4.60 -8.73
N SER A 50 -11.57 -4.03 -9.27
CA SER A 50 -12.67 -3.53 -8.43
C SER A 50 -13.36 -4.69 -7.71
N HIS A 51 -13.60 -5.80 -8.41
CA HIS A 51 -14.22 -6.99 -7.81
C HIS A 51 -13.36 -7.62 -6.72
N ALA A 52 -12.04 -7.71 -6.93
CA ALA A 52 -11.12 -8.23 -5.91
C ALA A 52 -11.15 -7.39 -4.63
N ALA A 53 -11.21 -6.06 -4.78
CA ALA A 53 -11.31 -5.16 -3.63
C ALA A 53 -12.65 -5.29 -2.88
N ASP A 54 -13.76 -5.49 -3.59
CA ASP A 54 -15.08 -5.71 -2.98
C ASP A 54 -15.11 -6.99 -2.16
N GLN A 55 -14.57 -8.09 -2.70
CA GLN A 55 -14.48 -9.37 -1.99
C GLN A 55 -13.66 -9.25 -0.69
N GLU A 56 -12.52 -8.56 -0.73
CA GLU A 56 -11.69 -8.36 0.46
C GLU A 56 -12.39 -7.49 1.51
N ARG A 57 -13.06 -6.41 1.08
CA ARG A 57 -13.84 -5.55 1.99
C ARG A 57 -14.97 -6.31 2.67
N ASP A 58 -15.69 -7.12 1.92
CA ASP A 58 -16.80 -7.91 2.46
C ASP A 58 -16.30 -8.97 3.44
N ALA A 59 -15.18 -9.64 3.13
CA ALA A 59 -14.54 -10.59 4.04
C ALA A 59 -14.05 -9.92 5.33
N GLU A 60 -13.42 -8.75 5.23
CA GLU A 60 -12.97 -7.98 6.38
C GLU A 60 -14.15 -7.53 7.25
N PHE A 61 -15.22 -7.04 6.64
CA PHE A 61 -16.42 -6.63 7.35
C PHE A 61 -17.03 -7.80 8.12
N GLN A 62 -17.16 -8.97 7.50
CA GLN A 62 -17.65 -10.18 8.17
C GLN A 62 -16.74 -10.62 9.33
N ALA A 63 -15.42 -10.52 9.17
CA ALA A 63 -14.47 -10.85 10.22
C ALA A 63 -14.57 -9.91 11.43
N ARG A 64 -14.81 -8.61 11.19
CA ARG A 64 -14.99 -7.61 12.26
C ARG A 64 -16.36 -7.68 12.92
N HIS A 65 -17.37 -8.15 12.20
CA HIS A 65 -18.75 -8.23 12.66
C HIS A 65 -19.25 -9.68 12.62
N PRO A 66 -18.78 -10.55 13.53
CA PRO A 66 -19.25 -11.92 13.60
C PRO A 66 -20.76 -11.93 13.86
N ARG A 67 -21.49 -12.70 13.06
CA ARG A 67 -22.93 -12.86 13.25
C ARG A 67 -23.20 -13.48 14.63
N PRO A 68 -24.11 -12.92 15.44
CA PRO A 68 -24.53 -13.56 16.68
C PRO A 68 -25.08 -14.95 16.37
N GLY A 69 -24.55 -15.97 17.04
CA GLY A 69 -25.13 -17.31 16.99
C GLY A 69 -26.48 -17.29 17.70
N TYR A 70 -27.55 -17.53 16.95
CA TYR A 70 -28.88 -17.83 17.49
C TYR A 70 -29.29 -19.22 17.04
#